data_AF-A0A7K1CI93-F1
#
_entry.id   AF-A0A7K1CI93-F1
#
_cell.length_a   1.000
_cell.length_b   1.000
_cell.length_c   1.000
_cell.angle_alpha   90.00
_cell.angle_beta   90.00
_cell.angle_gamma   90.00
#
_symmetry.space_group_name_H-M   'P 1'
#
loop_
_entity.id
_entity.type
_entity.pdbx_description
1 polymer ?
#
loop_
_entity_poly.entity_id
_entity_poly.type
_entity_poly.pdbx_seq_one_letter_code
_entity_poly.pdbx_strand_id
1 'polypeptide(L)' 'MSTKFTAVEIISAKRDKQELSDDQIDWTIEAYTKGIIADEQMSALLMAILLNGMNNRE' A
#
# COMPACT_ATOMS: atom_id res chain seq x y z
N MET A 1 18.52 0.13 7.76
CA MET A 1 17.41 0.60 8.59
C MET A 1 16.22 -0.29 8.28
N SER A 2 15.61 -0.93 9.28
CA SER A 2 14.36 -1.68 9.03
C SER A 2 13.24 -0.68 8.82
N THR A 3 12.76 -0.57 7.58
CA THR A 3 11.52 0.15 7.28
C THR A 3 10.37 -0.53 8.02
N LYS A 4 9.48 0.27 8.63
CA LYS A 4 8.35 -0.22 9.44
C LYS A 4 7.36 -1.06 8.61
N PHE A 5 7.36 -0.90 7.30
CA PHE A 5 6.49 -1.59 6.35
C PHE A 5 7.23 -1.94 5.05
N THR A 6 6.70 -2.89 4.30
CA THR A 6 7.08 -3.19 2.92
C THR A 6 5.90 -3.07 1.98
N ALA A 7 6.16 -2.75 0.71
CA ALA A 7 5.11 -2.69 -0.31
C ALA A 7 4.37 -4.04 -0.42
N VAL A 8 5.08 -5.16 -0.30
CA VAL A 8 4.50 -6.52 -0.39
C VAL A 8 3.50 -6.78 0.73
N GLU A 9 3.80 -6.35 1.96
CA GLU A 9 2.87 -6.48 3.09
C GLU A 9 1.60 -5.66 2.87
N ILE A 10 1.73 -4.42 2.39
CA ILE A 10 0.59 -3.53 2.13
C ILE A 10 -0.28 -4.05 0.98
N ILE A 11 0.34 -4.48 -0.12
CA ILE A 11 -0.36 -5.08 -1.25
C ILE A 11 -1.09 -6.36 -0.79
N SER A 12 -0.44 -7.20 0.01
CA SER A 12 -1.05 -8.43 0.52
C SER A 12 -2.22 -8.14 1.44
N ALA A 13 -2.09 -7.15 2.34
CA ALA A 13 -3.18 -6.71 3.20
C ALA A 13 -4.40 -6.29 2.37
N LYS A 14 -4.20 -5.44 1.35
CA LYS A 14 -5.31 -4.97 0.51
C LYS A 14 -5.89 -6.07 -0.37
N ARG A 15 -5.06 -6.96 -0.92
CA ARG A 15 -5.50 -8.17 -1.66
C ARG A 15 -6.40 -9.06 -0.80
N ASP A 16 -6.02 -9.23 0.47
CA ASP A 16 -6.71 -10.09 1.43
C ASP A 16 -7.88 -9.38 2.13
N LYS A 17 -8.34 -8.25 1.56
CA LYS A 17 -9.47 -7.44 2.03
C LYS A 17 -9.30 -6.87 3.43
N GLN A 18 -8.07 -6.73 3.89
CA GLN A 18 -7.77 -6.00 5.11
C GLN A 18 -7.80 -4.50 4.82
N GLU A 19 -8.12 -3.75 5.86
CA GLU A 19 -8.06 -2.29 5.79
C GLU A 19 -6.63 -1.82 6.09
N LEU A 20 -6.19 -0.81 5.36
CA LEU A 20 -4.92 -0.15 5.64
C LEU A 20 -5.08 0.81 6.81
N SER A 21 -4.04 0.91 7.63
CA SER A 21 -3.93 1.97 8.64
C SER A 21 -3.37 3.25 8.02
N ASP A 22 -3.63 4.38 8.68
CA ASP A 22 -3.10 5.69 8.30
C ASP A 22 -1.57 5.65 8.13
N ASP A 23 -0.86 5.03 9.09
CA ASP A 23 0.60 4.80 9.03
C ASP A 23 1.05 4.04 7.76
N GLN A 24 0.28 3.05 7.30
CA GLN A 24 0.60 2.28 6.10
C GLN A 24 0.35 3.11 4.83
N ILE A 25 -0.71 3.90 4.81
CA ILE A 25 -1.06 4.79 3.70
C ILE A 25 0.00 5.88 3.57
N ASP A 26 0.32 6.58 4.65
CA ASP A 26 1.34 7.63 4.70
C ASP A 26 2.70 7.10 4.25
N TRP A 27 3.10 5.94 4.77
CA TRP A 27 4.35 5.31 4.36
C TRP A 27 4.35 4.94 2.88
N THR A 28 3.23 4.45 2.33
CA THR A 28 3.15 4.07 0.91
C THR A 28 3.39 5.28 0.02
N ILE A 29 2.73 6.40 0.30
CA ILE A 29 2.88 7.63 -0.49
C ILE A 29 4.30 8.20 -0.36
N GLU A 30 4.84 8.24 0.86
CA GLU A 30 6.21 8.68 1.10
C GLU A 30 7.23 7.79 0.39
N ALA A 31 7.08 6.47 0.48
CA ALA A 31 7.98 5.52 -0.14
C ALA A 31 7.90 5.55 -1.68
N TYR A 32 6.70 5.73 -2.25
CA TYR A 32 6.54 5.86 -3.70
C TYR A 32 7.17 7.16 -4.22
N THR A 33 6.93 8.29 -3.55
CA THR A 33 7.53 9.58 -3.95
C THR A 33 9.05 9.62 -3.79
N LYS A 34 9.61 8.79 -2.90
CA LYS A 34 11.06 8.61 -2.74
C LYS A 34 11.67 7.55 -3.67
N GLY A 35 10.87 6.91 -4.54
CA GLY A 35 11.32 5.86 -5.45
C GLY A 35 11.72 4.55 -4.76
N ILE A 36 11.26 4.32 -3.53
CA ILE A 36 11.48 3.08 -2.77
C ILE A 36 10.53 1.98 -3.26
N ILE A 37 9.29 2.36 -3.59
CA ILE A 37 8.30 1.48 -4.21
C ILE A 37 8.46 1.59 -5.72
N ALA A 38 8.65 0.45 -6.39
CA ALA A 38 8.70 0.40 -7.85
C ALA A 38 7.31 0.61 -8.47
N ASP A 39 7.24 1.12 -9.69
CA ASP A 39 5.98 1.41 -10.39
C ASP A 39 5.07 0.16 -10.52
N GLU A 40 5.66 -1.03 -10.68
CA GLU A 40 4.93 -2.29 -10.76
C GLU A 40 4.27 -2.65 -9.42
N GLN A 41 4.94 -2.35 -8.31
CA GLN A 41 4.38 -2.58 -6.97
C GLN A 41 3.25 -1.60 -6.68
N MET A 42 3.42 -0.32 -7.05
CA MET A 42 2.35 0.67 -6.92
C MET A 42 1.14 0.29 -7.78
N SER A 43 1.37 -0.18 -9.01
CA SER A 43 0.32 -0.68 -9.90
C SER A 43 -0.41 -1.89 -9.30
N ALA A 44 0.31 -2.81 -8.66
CA ALA A 44 -0.29 -3.95 -7.98
C ALA A 44 -1.17 -3.53 -6.78
N LEU A 45 -0.75 -2.52 -6.02
CA LEU A 45 -1.57 -1.94 -4.95
C LEU A 45 -2.86 -1.31 -5.51
N LEU A 46 -2.74 -0.49 -6.55
CA LEU A 46 -3.90 0.14 -7.20
C LEU A 46 -4.87 -0.90 -7.75
N MET A 47 -4.37 -2.00 -8.30
CA MET A 47 -5.21 -3.11 -8.76
C MET A 47 -5.92 -3.81 -7.59
N ALA A 48 -5.25 -4.02 -6.46
CA ALA A 48 -5.86 -4.57 -5.26
C ALA A 48 -6.96 -3.66 -4.71
N ILE A 49 -6.73 -2.33 -4.69
CA ILE A 49 -7.73 -1.32 -4.30
C ILE A 49 -8.91 -1.33 -5.27
N LEU A 50 -8.68 -1.40 -6.57
CA LEU A 50 -9.75 -1.44 -7.56
C LEU A 50 -10.68 -2.65 -7.37
N LEU A 51 -10.13 -3.81 -7.00
CA LEU A 51 -10.92 -5.04 -6.79
C LEU A 51 -11.61 -5.10 -5.42
N ASN A 52 -10.96 -4.57 -4.38
CA ASN A 52 -11.41 -4.75 -3.00
C ASN A 52 -11.96 -3.47 -2.34
N GLY A 53 -11.85 -2.32 -3.01
CA GLY A 53 -12.29 -1.02 -2.54
C GLY A 53 -11.45 -0.44 -1.40
N MET A 54 -11.78 0.78 -1.00
CA MET A 54 -11.34 1.43 0.24
C MET A 54 -12.59 1.98 0.95
N ASN A 55 -12.55 2.04 2.28
CA ASN A 55 -13.58 2.72 3.05
C ASN A 55 -13.28 4.24 3.16
N ASN A 56 -14.16 5.02 3.80
CA ASN A 56 -14.00 6.47 3.92
C ASN A 56 -12.90 6.93 4.90
N ARG A 57 -12.41 6.03 5.75
CA ARG A 57 -11.32 6.32 6.70
C ARG A 57 -9.97 6.14 6.01
N GLU A 58 -9.83 5.06 5.25
CA GLU A 58 -8.70 4.81 4.35
C GLU A 58 -8.59 5.90 3.26
#